data_AF-A0A1C5D738-F1
#
_entry.id   AF-A0A1C5D738-F1
#
_cell.length_a   1.000
_cell.length_b   1.000
_cell.length_c   1.000
_cell.angle_alpha   90.00
_cell.angle_beta   90.00
_cell.angle_gamma   90.00
#
_symmetry.space_group_name_H-M   'P 1'
#
loop_
_entity.id
_entity.type
_entity.pdbx_description
1 polymer ?
#
loop_
_entity_poly.entity_id
_entity_poly.type
_entity_poly.pdbx_seq_one_letter_code
_entity_poly.pdbx_strand_id
1 'polypeptide(L)'
;MTYEPAAPRYRAETDRPVHHLTVANARGEAMGYLWANDEDDAAGWCLRPAGDRAGFDEGLKWSTKLKRAKARGLVPTAALAELVSSSDPRRVSHIAPNSLTTAPSLAALKELARVVTEADDRRLLAQLDRGNADAWRELREALAALTDEDRDVRWSEGGQQPDGTWRMRHPVHSERLRRLVGALPAVGAVTSAYLWQDNPPPAVPDGGRLSPADAVRAATAVVRGERFCDGTIAQAVETGLLDAVAESLCAWYEAVADGPRDDP
;
A
#
# COMPACT_ATOMS: atom_id res chain seq x y z
N MET A 1 28.49 12.48 -27.84
CA MET A 1 27.64 11.97 -26.74
C MET A 1 27.84 10.46 -26.69
N THR A 2 28.81 10.00 -25.92
CA THR A 2 29.12 8.57 -25.79
C THR A 2 28.07 7.93 -24.90
N TYR A 3 27.28 7.02 -25.47
CA TYR A 3 26.34 6.19 -24.73
C TYR A 3 27.15 5.20 -23.89
N GLU A 4 27.27 5.45 -22.59
CA GLU A 4 27.74 4.44 -21.66
C GLU A 4 26.75 3.27 -21.69
N PRO A 5 27.19 2.03 -21.95
CA PRO A 5 26.29 0.89 -21.89
C PRO A 5 25.74 0.76 -20.47
N ALA A 6 24.42 0.60 -20.35
CA ALA A 6 23.78 0.40 -19.06
C ALA A 6 24.46 -0.72 -18.28
N ALA A 7 24.75 -0.48 -17.00
CA ALA A 7 25.41 -1.46 -16.15
C ALA A 7 24.67 -2.81 -16.20
N PRO A 8 25.41 -3.94 -16.24
CA PRO A 8 24.82 -5.25 -16.39
C PRO A 8 23.87 -5.55 -15.23
N ARG A 9 22.68 -6.05 -15.56
CA ARG A 9 21.61 -6.39 -14.62
C ARG A 9 21.10 -7.79 -14.93
N TYR A 10 20.70 -8.52 -13.88
CA TYR A 10 19.93 -9.76 -14.06
C TYR A 10 18.61 -9.47 -14.77
N ARG A 11 18.01 -10.50 -15.38
CA ARG A 11 16.62 -10.41 -15.84
C ARG A 11 15.71 -10.12 -14.65
N ALA A 12 14.70 -9.29 -14.89
CA ALA A 12 13.75 -8.86 -13.86
C ALA A 12 12.53 -9.78 -13.73
N GLU A 13 12.41 -10.78 -14.60
CA GLU A 13 11.25 -11.66 -14.70
C GLU A 13 11.70 -13.08 -15.03
N THR A 14 10.91 -14.05 -14.56
CA THR A 14 11.03 -15.48 -14.85
C THR A 14 9.72 -16.16 -14.47
N ASP A 15 9.32 -17.16 -15.24
CA ASP A 15 8.19 -18.04 -14.91
C ASP A 15 8.65 -19.34 -14.24
N ARG A 16 9.96 -19.53 -14.10
CA ARG A 16 10.56 -20.71 -13.47
C ARG A 16 10.61 -20.58 -11.95
N PRO A 17 10.80 -21.69 -11.21
CA PRO A 17 10.97 -21.65 -9.77
C PRO A 17 12.07 -20.69 -9.33
N VAL A 18 11.81 -19.92 -8.28
CA VAL A 18 12.77 -18.94 -7.74
C VAL A 18 13.18 -19.32 -6.34
N HIS A 19 14.47 -19.22 -6.04
CA HIS A 19 14.95 -19.16 -4.65
C HIS A 19 14.67 -17.78 -4.11
N HIS A 20 14.19 -17.67 -2.88
CA HIS A 20 13.96 -16.39 -2.26
C HIS A 20 14.38 -16.35 -0.78
N LEU A 21 14.68 -15.14 -0.34
CA LEU A 21 15.07 -14.80 1.03
C LEU A 21 14.16 -13.69 1.51
N THR A 22 13.76 -13.76 2.78
CA THR A 22 13.00 -12.68 3.41
C THR A 22 13.96 -11.60 3.89
N VAL A 23 13.73 -10.36 3.50
CA VAL A 23 14.39 -9.19 4.09
C VAL A 23 13.44 -8.61 5.13
N ALA A 24 13.92 -8.46 6.36
CA ALA A 24 13.17 -7.99 7.50
C ALA A 24 13.75 -6.68 8.06
N ASN A 25 12.92 -5.95 8.79
CA ASN A 25 13.33 -4.79 9.58
C ASN A 25 13.91 -5.23 10.93
N ALA A 26 14.38 -4.28 11.74
CA ALA A 26 14.93 -4.56 13.07
C ALA A 26 13.94 -5.23 14.06
N ARG A 27 12.63 -5.19 13.80
CA ARG A 27 11.58 -5.87 14.59
C ARG A 27 11.30 -7.29 14.10
N GLY A 28 11.96 -7.73 13.02
CA GLY A 28 11.73 -9.03 12.38
C GLY A 28 10.53 -9.04 11.42
N GLU A 29 9.93 -7.89 11.13
CA GLU A 29 8.79 -7.80 10.20
C GLU A 29 9.30 -7.82 8.76
N ALA A 30 8.66 -8.62 7.90
CA ALA A 30 9.06 -8.75 6.50
C ALA A 30 8.84 -7.44 5.73
N MET A 31 9.89 -6.94 5.07
CA MET A 31 9.86 -5.75 4.21
C MET A 31 9.68 -6.12 2.73
N GLY A 32 10.09 -7.34 2.36
CA GLY A 32 10.13 -7.81 0.98
C GLY A 32 10.99 -9.05 0.86
N TYR A 33 11.19 -9.49 -0.38
CA TYR A 33 11.93 -10.69 -0.70
C TYR A 33 13.00 -10.41 -1.75
N LEU A 34 14.19 -10.96 -1.53
CA LEU A 34 15.17 -11.11 -2.61
C LEU A 34 14.92 -12.44 -3.28
N TRP A 35 15.02 -12.48 -4.61
CA TRP A 35 14.81 -13.71 -5.35
C TRP A 35 15.85 -13.89 -6.45
N ALA A 36 16.05 -15.15 -6.83
CA ALA A 36 17.02 -15.57 -7.84
C ALA A 36 16.56 -16.84 -8.57
N ASN A 37 16.88 -16.91 -9.86
CA ASN A 37 16.79 -18.09 -10.69
C ASN A 37 18.01 -18.13 -11.63
N ASP A 38 18.84 -19.16 -11.52
CA ASP A 38 20.07 -19.27 -12.31
C ASP A 38 19.81 -19.62 -13.77
N GLU A 39 18.73 -20.37 -14.07
CA GLU A 39 18.41 -20.83 -15.42
C GLU A 39 18.11 -19.67 -16.39
N ASP A 40 17.39 -18.65 -15.93
CA ASP A 40 17.09 -17.43 -16.69
C ASP A 40 18.09 -16.30 -16.44
N ASP A 41 19.10 -16.50 -15.58
CA ASP A 41 19.98 -15.43 -15.11
C ASP A 41 19.15 -14.23 -14.57
N ALA A 42 18.15 -14.56 -13.76
CA ALA A 42 17.13 -13.65 -13.26
C ALA A 42 17.24 -13.47 -11.74
N ALA A 43 17.17 -12.23 -11.26
CA ALA A 43 17.20 -11.93 -9.84
C ALA A 43 16.62 -10.54 -9.59
N GLY A 44 16.05 -10.33 -8.41
CA GLY A 44 15.48 -9.04 -8.10
C GLY A 44 15.00 -8.88 -6.66
N TRP A 45 14.40 -7.72 -6.45
CA TRP A 45 13.66 -7.38 -5.25
C TRP A 45 12.16 -7.51 -5.53
N CYS A 46 11.46 -8.24 -4.67
CA CYS A 46 10.01 -8.30 -4.63
C CYS A 46 9.54 -7.53 -3.39
N LEU A 47 9.01 -6.33 -3.60
CA LEU A 47 8.45 -5.49 -2.55
C LEU A 47 7.21 -6.15 -1.93
N ARG A 48 7.04 -6.07 -0.60
CA ARG A 48 5.75 -6.35 0.04
C ARG A 48 4.86 -5.10 -0.05
N PRO A 49 3.77 -5.11 -0.82
CA PRO A 49 2.90 -3.94 -0.95
C PRO A 49 2.17 -3.59 0.35
N ALA A 50 1.88 -4.60 1.19
CA ALA A 50 1.31 -4.41 2.52
C ALA A 50 2.31 -3.83 3.54
N GLY A 51 3.60 -3.75 3.18
CA GLY A 51 4.68 -3.24 4.02
C GLY A 51 4.67 -1.72 4.15
N ASP A 52 5.74 -1.18 4.72
CA ASP A 52 5.92 0.26 4.92
C ASP A 52 6.75 0.91 3.80
N ARG A 53 6.84 2.24 3.84
CA ARG A 53 7.64 3.01 2.87
C ARG A 53 9.14 2.67 2.95
N ALA A 54 9.63 2.26 4.12
CA ALA A 54 11.01 1.86 4.32
C ALA A 54 11.35 0.60 3.51
N GLY A 55 10.39 -0.33 3.34
CA GLY A 55 10.52 -1.48 2.45
C GLY A 55 10.89 -1.10 1.00
N PHE A 56 10.29 -0.03 0.49
CA PHE A 56 10.63 0.49 -0.84
C PHE A 56 12.06 1.06 -0.89
N ASP A 57 12.41 1.94 0.05
CA ASP A 57 13.71 2.63 0.05
C ASP A 57 14.87 1.66 0.28
N GLU A 58 14.68 0.67 1.16
CA GLU A 58 15.64 -0.41 1.38
C GLU A 58 15.71 -1.36 0.17
N GLY A 59 14.59 -1.61 -0.51
CA GLY A 59 14.55 -2.40 -1.75
C GLY A 59 15.45 -1.86 -2.87
N LEU A 60 15.57 -0.53 -2.97
CA LEU A 60 16.52 0.11 -3.90
C LEU A 60 17.98 -0.22 -3.54
N LYS A 61 18.32 -0.25 -2.25
CA LYS A 61 19.66 -0.61 -1.78
C LYS A 61 19.97 -2.07 -2.09
N TRP A 62 19.03 -2.99 -1.86
CA TRP A 62 19.20 -4.40 -2.19
C TRP A 62 19.33 -4.64 -3.70
N SER A 63 18.52 -3.95 -4.51
CA SER A 63 18.63 -3.99 -5.97
C SER A 63 20.01 -3.51 -6.46
N THR A 64 20.57 -2.47 -5.84
CA THR A 64 21.94 -2.02 -6.14
C THR A 64 22.98 -3.08 -5.78
N LYS A 65 22.82 -3.81 -4.67
CA LYS A 65 23.72 -4.91 -4.31
C LYS A 65 23.67 -6.05 -5.34
N LEU A 66 22.47 -6.42 -5.83
CA LEU A 66 22.32 -7.40 -6.91
C LEU A 66 23.00 -6.94 -8.22
N LYS A 67 22.83 -5.67 -8.61
CA LYS A 67 23.53 -5.11 -9.78
C LYS A 67 25.05 -5.20 -9.64
N ARG A 68 25.60 -4.93 -8.45
CA ARG A 68 27.04 -5.08 -8.17
C ARG A 68 27.49 -6.54 -8.26
N ALA A 69 26.68 -7.49 -7.78
CA ALA A 69 26.96 -8.90 -7.92
C ALA A 69 27.00 -9.33 -9.40
N LYS A 70 26.03 -8.87 -10.20
CA LYS A 70 26.00 -9.12 -11.66
C LYS A 70 27.21 -8.53 -12.37
N ALA A 71 27.61 -7.31 -12.02
CA ALA A 71 28.79 -6.66 -12.58
C ALA A 71 30.10 -7.42 -12.30
N ARG A 72 30.14 -8.21 -11.22
CA ARG A 72 31.27 -9.13 -10.92
C ARG A 72 31.10 -10.52 -11.55
N GLY A 73 30.06 -10.75 -12.34
CA GLY A 73 29.82 -12.02 -13.03
C GLY A 73 29.25 -13.13 -12.16
N LEU A 74 28.71 -12.82 -10.97
CA LEU A 74 28.08 -13.83 -10.12
C LEU A 74 26.77 -14.33 -10.73
N VAL A 75 26.51 -15.64 -10.62
CA VAL A 75 25.19 -16.21 -10.90
C VAL A 75 24.18 -15.76 -9.81
N PRO A 76 22.88 -15.65 -10.13
CA PRO A 76 21.84 -15.19 -9.21
C PRO A 76 21.86 -15.81 -7.81
N THR A 77 21.93 -17.14 -7.67
CA THR A 77 21.90 -17.80 -6.35
C THR A 77 23.19 -17.57 -5.56
N ALA A 78 24.35 -17.49 -6.23
CA ALA A 78 25.61 -17.11 -5.62
C ALA A 78 25.57 -15.67 -5.09
N ALA A 79 24.89 -14.76 -5.81
CA ALA A 79 24.64 -13.41 -5.32
C ALA A 79 23.79 -13.43 -4.03
N LEU A 80 22.73 -14.25 -3.96
CA LEU A 80 21.96 -14.41 -2.72
C LEU A 80 22.81 -14.93 -1.55
N ALA A 81 23.63 -15.97 -1.78
CA ALA A 81 24.49 -16.54 -0.75
C ALA A 81 25.51 -15.50 -0.20
N GLU A 82 26.07 -14.66 -1.06
CA GLU A 82 26.95 -13.57 -0.62
C GLU A 82 26.19 -12.53 0.21
N LEU A 83 24.97 -12.18 -0.20
CA LEU A 83 24.13 -11.23 0.54
C LEU A 83 23.76 -11.77 1.92
N VAL A 84 23.44 -13.06 2.05
CA VAL A 84 23.22 -13.73 3.34
C VAL A 84 24.47 -13.61 4.22
N SER A 85 25.64 -13.93 3.66
CA SER A 85 26.91 -13.94 4.41
C SER A 85 27.34 -12.55 4.88
N SER A 86 26.93 -11.50 4.18
CA SER A 86 27.22 -10.10 4.50
C SER A 86 26.09 -9.38 5.24
N SER A 87 25.02 -10.10 5.58
CA SER A 87 23.86 -9.55 6.29
C SER A 87 24.19 -9.33 7.77
N ASP A 88 23.84 -8.14 8.28
CA ASP A 88 24.00 -7.78 9.69
C ASP A 88 22.62 -7.48 10.29
N PRO A 89 22.15 -8.27 11.28
CA PRO A 89 20.83 -8.09 11.89
C PRO A 89 20.65 -6.76 12.62
N ARG A 90 21.74 -6.02 12.88
CA ARG A 90 21.69 -4.68 13.51
C ARG A 90 21.34 -3.58 12.52
N ARG A 91 21.34 -3.86 11.22
CA ARG A 91 20.97 -2.88 10.19
C ARG A 91 19.46 -2.73 10.09
N VAL A 92 19.04 -1.56 9.58
CA VAL A 92 17.63 -1.21 9.35
C VAL A 92 16.91 -2.25 8.52
N SER A 93 17.59 -2.80 7.51
CA SER A 93 17.14 -3.98 6.76
C SER A 93 18.22 -5.06 6.77
N HIS A 94 17.80 -6.31 6.98
CA HIS A 94 18.68 -7.47 6.99
C HIS A 94 17.95 -8.71 6.46
N ILE A 95 18.70 -9.71 6.02
CA ILE A 95 18.13 -11.00 5.63
C ILE A 95 17.74 -11.76 6.89
N ALA A 96 16.48 -12.17 6.97
CA ALA A 96 15.97 -12.97 8.08
C ALA A 96 16.72 -14.32 8.14
N PRO A 97 17.18 -14.75 9.32
CA PRO A 97 17.86 -16.04 9.48
C PRO A 97 17.00 -17.20 8.98
N ASN A 98 17.64 -18.19 8.34
CA ASN A 98 16.98 -19.41 7.86
C ASN A 98 15.76 -19.17 6.93
N SER A 99 15.71 -18.01 6.26
CA SER A 99 14.60 -17.63 5.38
C SER A 99 14.73 -18.12 3.93
N LEU A 100 15.80 -18.86 3.60
CA LEU A 100 16.00 -19.36 2.24
C LEU A 100 14.99 -20.46 1.93
N THR A 101 14.15 -20.19 0.94
CA THR A 101 13.10 -21.11 0.49
C THR A 101 12.88 -20.95 -1.01
N THR A 102 12.01 -21.77 -1.61
CA THR A 102 11.67 -21.74 -3.02
C THR A 102 10.21 -21.38 -3.23
N ALA A 103 9.92 -20.65 -4.30
CA ALA A 103 8.57 -20.43 -4.80
C ALA A 103 8.47 -21.03 -6.21
N PRO A 104 7.30 -21.55 -6.62
CA PRO A 104 7.14 -22.22 -7.91
C PRO A 104 7.31 -21.29 -9.11
N SER A 105 7.15 -19.97 -8.92
CA SER A 105 7.42 -18.93 -9.93
C SER A 105 7.59 -17.57 -9.25
N LEU A 106 8.06 -16.56 -10.01
CA LEU A 106 8.07 -15.17 -9.54
C LEU A 106 6.64 -14.65 -9.27
N ALA A 107 5.65 -15.08 -10.05
CA ALA A 107 4.26 -14.73 -9.82
C ALA A 107 3.77 -15.22 -8.45
N ALA A 108 4.08 -16.47 -8.09
CA ALA A 108 3.73 -17.01 -6.77
C ALA A 108 4.40 -16.25 -5.62
N LEU A 109 5.65 -15.79 -5.81
CA LEU A 109 6.33 -14.94 -4.83
C LEU A 109 5.66 -13.56 -4.70
N LYS A 110 5.20 -12.96 -5.80
CA LYS A 110 4.45 -11.70 -5.77
C LYS A 110 3.13 -11.86 -5.02
N GLU A 111 2.41 -12.97 -5.21
CA GLU A 111 1.19 -13.26 -4.44
C GLU A 111 1.49 -13.46 -2.95
N LEU A 112 2.56 -14.18 -2.60
CA LEU A 112 3.02 -14.26 -1.20
C LEU A 112 3.30 -12.87 -0.62
N ALA A 113 3.92 -11.98 -1.40
CA ALA A 113 4.24 -10.63 -0.96
C ALA A 113 3.01 -9.74 -0.73
N ARG A 114 1.87 -10.07 -1.33
CA ARG A 114 0.58 -9.39 -1.11
C ARG A 114 -0.11 -9.81 0.18
N VAL A 115 0.31 -10.91 0.82
CA VAL A 115 -0.29 -11.36 2.07
C VAL A 115 -0.09 -10.31 3.16
N VAL A 116 -1.22 -9.84 3.68
CA VAL A 116 -1.33 -8.91 4.80
C VAL A 116 -1.15 -9.69 6.11
N THR A 117 -0.38 -9.12 7.04
CA THR A 117 -0.17 -9.69 8.38
C THR A 117 -0.76 -8.79 9.46
N GLU A 118 -0.97 -9.35 10.66
CA GLU A 118 -1.42 -8.56 11.83
C GLU A 118 -0.47 -7.39 12.18
N ALA A 119 0.82 -7.55 11.91
CA ALA A 119 1.80 -6.48 12.11
C ALA A 119 1.55 -5.31 11.14
N ASP A 120 1.16 -5.60 9.90
CA ASP A 120 0.77 -4.58 8.93
C ASP A 120 -0.49 -3.84 9.40
N ASP A 121 -1.50 -4.57 9.88
CA ASP A 121 -2.74 -3.98 10.43
C ASP A 121 -2.45 -3.08 11.64
N ARG A 122 -1.69 -3.58 12.62
CA ARG A 122 -1.33 -2.83 13.83
C ARG A 122 -0.62 -1.52 13.48
N ARG A 123 0.26 -1.55 12.48
CA ARG A 123 0.99 -0.37 12.00
C ARG A 123 0.05 0.65 11.37
N LEU A 124 -0.97 0.23 10.61
CA LEU A 124 -1.98 1.14 10.07
C LEU A 124 -2.86 1.74 11.17
N LEU A 125 -3.32 0.93 12.12
CA LEU A 125 -4.15 1.40 13.23
C LEU A 125 -3.40 2.34 14.18
N ALA A 126 -2.08 2.20 14.28
CA ALA A 126 -1.23 3.13 15.03
C ALA A 126 -1.15 4.53 14.40
N GLN A 127 -1.59 4.71 13.15
CA GLN A 127 -1.65 6.02 12.48
C GLN A 127 -2.94 6.79 12.79
N LEU A 128 -3.97 6.12 13.31
CA LEU A 128 -5.24 6.75 13.64
C LEU A 128 -5.06 7.67 14.85
N ASP A 129 -5.48 8.93 14.71
CA ASP A 129 -5.31 9.96 15.73
C ASP A 129 -6.39 9.85 16.80
N ARG A 130 -6.18 8.97 17.77
CA ARG A 130 -7.10 8.76 18.89
C ARG A 130 -7.28 10.00 19.77
N GLY A 131 -6.32 10.93 19.76
CA GLY A 131 -6.36 12.13 20.58
C GLY A 131 -7.28 13.22 20.02
N ASN A 132 -7.56 13.18 18.71
CA ASN A 132 -8.33 14.21 18.03
C ASN A 132 -9.84 13.92 18.02
N ALA A 133 -10.46 13.98 19.21
CA ALA A 133 -11.89 13.70 19.37
C ALA A 133 -12.80 14.59 18.50
N ASP A 134 -12.36 15.81 18.18
CA ASP A 134 -13.09 16.73 17.30
C ASP A 134 -13.12 16.22 15.85
N ALA A 135 -12.00 15.72 15.31
CA ALA A 135 -11.97 15.12 13.98
C ALA A 135 -12.84 13.86 13.89
N TRP A 136 -12.87 13.04 14.95
CA TRP A 136 -13.75 11.86 15.01
C TRP A 136 -15.24 12.24 15.08
N ARG A 137 -15.57 13.31 15.81
CA ARG A 137 -16.94 13.85 15.83
C ARG A 137 -17.32 14.38 14.45
N GLU A 138 -16.44 15.14 13.82
CA GLU A 138 -16.63 15.66 12.46
C GLU A 138 -16.87 14.53 11.45
N LEU A 139 -16.08 13.44 11.50
CA LEU A 139 -16.27 12.28 10.64
C LEU A 139 -17.65 11.64 10.82
N ARG A 140 -18.09 11.43 12.06
CA ARG A 140 -19.43 10.87 12.38
C ARG A 140 -20.55 11.78 11.89
N GLU A 141 -20.46 13.07 12.17
CA GLU A 141 -21.49 14.04 11.77
C GLU A 141 -21.56 14.22 10.26
N ALA A 142 -20.41 14.21 9.56
CA ALA A 142 -20.37 14.28 8.12
C ALA A 142 -21.01 13.04 7.48
N LEU A 143 -20.75 11.86 8.02
CA LEU A 143 -21.37 10.61 7.58
C LEU A 143 -22.89 10.64 7.78
N ALA A 144 -23.34 11.00 8.98
CA ALA A 144 -24.76 11.06 9.32
C ALA A 144 -25.54 12.11 8.51
N ALA A 145 -24.86 13.14 7.99
CA ALA A 145 -25.47 14.19 7.18
C ALA A 145 -25.62 13.82 5.69
N LEU A 146 -24.99 12.74 5.22
CA LEU A 146 -25.09 12.33 3.82
C LEU A 146 -26.48 11.80 3.48
N THR A 147 -27.03 12.30 2.37
CA THR A 147 -28.29 11.82 1.79
C THR A 147 -28.05 10.91 0.60
N ASP A 148 -29.09 10.28 0.07
CA ASP A 148 -29.00 9.48 -1.17
C ASP A 148 -28.61 10.37 -2.38
N GLU A 149 -29.04 11.64 -2.40
CA GLU A 149 -28.63 12.59 -3.43
C GLU A 149 -27.13 12.92 -3.36
N ASP A 150 -26.56 12.99 -2.16
CA ASP A 150 -25.11 13.16 -2.00
C ASP A 150 -24.33 11.92 -2.49
N ARG A 151 -24.97 10.75 -2.54
CA ARG A 151 -24.40 9.48 -3.02
C ARG A 151 -24.59 9.26 -4.53
N ASP A 152 -25.55 9.94 -5.15
CA ASP A 152 -25.76 9.96 -6.60
C ASP A 152 -24.79 10.95 -7.28
N VAL A 153 -23.50 10.58 -7.35
CA VAL A 153 -22.45 11.48 -7.87
C VAL A 153 -22.64 11.75 -9.36
N ARG A 154 -23.04 12.98 -9.67
CA ARG A 154 -23.18 13.45 -11.05
C ARG A 154 -21.84 13.78 -11.66
N TRP A 155 -21.73 13.59 -12.95
CA TRP A 155 -20.55 13.96 -13.74
C TRP A 155 -20.81 15.25 -14.49
N SER A 156 -19.81 16.13 -14.53
CA SER A 156 -19.88 17.36 -15.31
C SER A 156 -20.10 17.05 -16.80
N GLU A 157 -20.67 18.02 -17.51
CA GLU A 157 -20.58 18.03 -18.96
C GLU A 157 -19.11 18.18 -19.39
N GLY A 158 -18.75 17.50 -20.47
CA GLY A 158 -17.45 17.62 -21.12
C GLY A 158 -17.63 18.11 -22.54
N GLY A 159 -16.53 18.44 -23.21
CA GLY A 159 -16.54 18.86 -24.60
C GLY A 159 -15.71 20.10 -24.88
N GLN A 160 -15.70 20.50 -26.15
CA GLN A 160 -14.98 21.68 -26.61
C GLN A 160 -15.66 22.97 -26.12
N GLN A 161 -14.86 23.85 -25.52
CA GLN A 161 -15.26 25.14 -25.02
C GLN A 161 -15.25 26.19 -26.15
N PRO A 162 -15.93 27.33 -25.98
CA PRO A 162 -15.98 28.40 -27.00
C PRO A 162 -14.60 28.97 -27.41
N ASP A 163 -13.59 28.84 -26.55
CA ASP A 163 -12.20 29.25 -26.81
C ASP A 163 -11.36 28.17 -27.53
N GLY A 164 -11.99 27.05 -27.89
CA GLY A 164 -11.35 25.92 -28.57
C GLY A 164 -10.69 24.91 -27.63
N THR A 165 -10.59 25.18 -26.32
CA THR A 165 -10.05 24.22 -25.34
C THR A 165 -11.01 23.05 -25.11
N TRP A 166 -10.50 21.89 -24.69
CA TRP A 166 -11.33 20.74 -24.34
C TRP A 166 -11.42 20.61 -22.82
N ARG A 167 -12.65 20.52 -22.31
CA ARG A 167 -12.92 20.20 -20.91
C ARG A 167 -13.28 18.72 -20.80
N MET A 168 -12.52 17.99 -20.00
CA MET A 168 -12.84 16.61 -19.67
C MET A 168 -13.97 16.56 -18.62
N ARG A 169 -14.76 15.49 -18.66
CA ARG A 169 -15.78 15.22 -17.65
C ARG A 169 -15.10 14.87 -16.33
N HIS A 170 -15.60 15.41 -15.24
CA HIS A 170 -15.13 15.09 -13.89
C HIS A 170 -16.34 14.93 -12.95
N PRO A 171 -16.21 14.17 -11.85
CA PRO A 171 -17.29 14.03 -10.88
C PRO A 171 -17.53 15.36 -10.15
N VAL A 172 -18.80 15.65 -9.86
CA VAL A 172 -19.23 16.81 -9.08
C VAL A 172 -19.64 16.34 -7.70
N HIS A 173 -18.77 16.56 -6.72
CA HIS A 173 -19.01 16.16 -5.34
C HIS A 173 -19.74 17.25 -4.55
N SER A 174 -20.82 16.86 -3.86
CA SER A 174 -21.55 17.76 -2.96
C SER A 174 -20.65 18.26 -1.83
N GLU A 175 -21.05 19.36 -1.17
CA GLU A 175 -20.32 19.87 -0.01
C GLU A 175 -20.28 18.87 1.14
N ARG A 176 -21.37 18.11 1.36
CA ARG A 176 -21.43 17.09 2.41
C ARG A 176 -20.50 15.92 2.11
N LEU A 177 -20.46 15.46 0.86
CA LEU A 177 -19.52 14.42 0.43
C LEU A 177 -18.06 14.88 0.58
N ARG A 178 -17.76 16.12 0.19
CA ARG A 178 -16.41 16.70 0.38
C ARG A 178 -16.05 16.84 1.86
N ARG A 179 -17.02 17.18 2.73
CA ARG A 179 -16.84 17.24 4.19
C ARG A 179 -16.45 15.86 4.75
N LEU A 180 -17.18 14.80 4.38
CA LEU A 180 -16.85 13.44 4.81
C LEU A 180 -15.44 13.03 4.35
N VAL A 181 -15.14 13.19 3.07
CA VAL A 181 -13.83 12.84 2.49
C VAL A 181 -12.71 13.65 3.15
N GLY A 182 -12.94 14.93 3.46
CA GLY A 182 -12.01 15.81 4.14
C GLY A 182 -11.72 15.41 5.60
N ALA A 183 -12.67 14.73 6.27
CA ALA A 183 -12.48 14.24 7.64
C ALA A 183 -11.59 13.00 7.73
N LEU A 184 -11.49 12.18 6.67
CA LEU A 184 -10.69 10.94 6.67
C LEU A 184 -9.18 11.19 6.95
N PRO A 185 -8.50 12.16 6.30
CA PRO A 185 -7.14 12.52 6.68
C PRO A 185 -7.02 13.06 8.12
N ALA A 186 -8.02 13.80 8.61
CA ALA A 186 -7.97 14.44 9.93
C ALA A 186 -7.97 13.43 11.09
N VAL A 187 -8.58 12.24 10.89
CA VAL A 187 -8.51 11.12 11.84
C VAL A 187 -7.30 10.20 11.62
N GLY A 188 -6.42 10.52 10.68
CA GLY A 188 -5.24 9.72 10.35
C GLY A 188 -5.50 8.52 9.41
N ALA A 189 -6.71 8.38 8.86
CA ALA A 189 -7.06 7.24 8.01
C ALA A 189 -6.44 7.29 6.60
N VAL A 190 -5.93 8.45 6.17
CA VAL A 190 -5.19 8.61 4.91
C VAL A 190 -3.70 8.72 5.21
N THR A 191 -2.97 7.61 5.10
CA THR A 191 -1.59 7.50 5.62
C THR A 191 -0.56 7.16 4.54
N SER A 192 0.68 7.63 4.73
CA SER A 192 1.84 7.17 3.94
C SER A 192 2.36 5.81 4.36
N ALA A 193 1.85 5.25 5.46
CA ALA A 193 2.19 3.91 5.91
C ALA A 193 1.71 2.83 4.93
N TYR A 194 0.72 3.10 4.07
CA TYR A 194 0.23 2.15 3.09
C TYR A 194 0.69 2.51 1.66
N LEU A 195 1.28 1.55 0.96
CA LEU A 195 1.64 1.67 -0.46
C LEU A 195 0.42 1.38 -1.33
N TRP A 196 -0.44 2.38 -1.48
CA TRP A 196 -1.74 2.25 -2.15
C TRP A 196 -1.67 2.04 -3.66
N GLN A 197 -0.61 2.50 -4.35
CA GLN A 197 -0.55 2.46 -5.83
C GLN A 197 -0.48 1.03 -6.38
N ASP A 198 0.10 0.10 -5.63
CA ASP A 198 0.30 -1.29 -6.08
C ASP A 198 -0.72 -2.26 -5.47
N ASN A 199 -1.73 -1.73 -4.78
CA ASN A 199 -2.77 -2.52 -4.13
C ASN A 199 -4.16 -1.98 -4.47
N PRO A 200 -5.07 -2.84 -4.98
CA PRO A 200 -6.46 -2.45 -5.09
C PRO A 200 -7.03 -2.14 -3.68
N PRO A 201 -8.00 -1.23 -3.58
CA PRO A 201 -8.75 -1.07 -2.34
C PRO A 201 -9.42 -2.41 -1.97
N PRO A 202 -9.52 -2.74 -0.67
CA PRO A 202 -10.24 -3.94 -0.24
C PRO A 202 -11.69 -3.87 -0.71
N ALA A 203 -12.22 -5.01 -1.16
CA ALA A 203 -13.63 -5.13 -1.50
C ALA A 203 -14.49 -5.00 -0.23
N VAL A 204 -15.67 -4.40 -0.35
CA VAL A 204 -16.66 -4.39 0.73
C VAL A 204 -17.14 -5.83 0.94
N PRO A 205 -17.00 -6.42 2.14
CA PRO A 205 -17.53 -7.75 2.41
C PRO A 205 -19.05 -7.77 2.31
N ASP A 206 -19.66 -8.93 2.08
CA ASP A 206 -21.13 -9.08 2.03
C ASP A 206 -21.83 -8.63 3.33
N GLY A 207 -21.10 -8.61 4.45
CA GLY A 207 -21.56 -8.06 5.74
C GLY A 207 -21.45 -6.54 5.87
N GLY A 208 -21.07 -5.83 4.82
CA GLY A 208 -21.03 -4.36 4.71
C GLY A 208 -19.91 -3.65 5.48
N ARG A 209 -19.31 -4.28 6.50
CA ARG A 209 -18.31 -3.66 7.37
C ARG A 209 -16.89 -4.16 7.08
N LEU A 210 -15.96 -3.23 6.95
CA LEU A 210 -14.53 -3.51 6.79
C LEU A 210 -13.87 -3.77 8.16
N SER A 211 -12.74 -4.48 8.16
CA SER A 211 -11.84 -4.39 9.31
C SER A 211 -11.34 -2.94 9.43
N PRO A 212 -11.03 -2.44 10.65
CA PRO A 212 -10.54 -1.07 10.80
C PRO A 212 -9.25 -0.80 9.99
N ALA A 213 -8.39 -1.81 9.81
CA ALA A 213 -7.19 -1.68 9.01
C ALA A 213 -7.50 -1.62 7.51
N ASP A 214 -8.47 -2.41 7.03
CA ASP A 214 -8.93 -2.34 5.64
C ASP A 214 -9.66 -1.04 5.35
N ALA A 215 -10.36 -0.46 6.33
CA ALA A 215 -10.93 0.87 6.21
C ALA A 215 -9.83 1.94 6.01
N VAL A 216 -8.69 1.83 6.71
CA VAL A 216 -7.52 2.70 6.48
C VAL A 216 -6.91 2.48 5.09
N ARG A 217 -6.79 1.24 4.62
CA ARG A 217 -6.30 0.92 3.27
C ARG A 217 -7.20 1.53 2.20
N ALA A 218 -8.51 1.31 2.31
CA ALA A 218 -9.52 1.85 1.40
C ALA A 218 -9.55 3.38 1.43
N ALA A 219 -9.60 4.01 2.60
CA ALA A 219 -9.54 5.47 2.74
C ALA A 219 -8.29 6.04 2.05
N THR A 220 -7.12 5.44 2.29
CA THR A 220 -5.87 5.88 1.67
C THR A 220 -5.91 5.73 0.15
N ALA A 221 -6.37 4.60 -0.38
CA ALA A 221 -6.46 4.35 -1.81
C ALA A 221 -7.47 5.28 -2.50
N VAL A 222 -8.65 5.48 -1.92
CA VAL A 222 -9.72 6.32 -2.49
C VAL A 222 -9.30 7.79 -2.51
N VAL A 223 -8.90 8.34 -1.37
CA VAL A 223 -8.59 9.78 -1.24
C VAL A 223 -7.34 10.17 -2.01
N ARG A 224 -6.32 9.30 -2.04
CA ARG A 224 -5.12 9.57 -2.84
C ARG A 224 -5.33 9.29 -4.32
N GLY A 225 -6.09 8.25 -4.66
CA GLY A 225 -6.41 7.87 -6.04
C GLY A 225 -7.11 8.98 -6.81
N GLU A 226 -8.02 9.72 -6.16
CA GLU A 226 -8.71 10.87 -6.78
C GLU A 226 -7.75 11.93 -7.34
N ARG A 227 -6.55 12.08 -6.75
CA ARG A 227 -5.55 13.04 -7.23
C ARG A 227 -4.90 12.64 -8.56
N PHE A 228 -5.03 11.37 -8.94
CA PHE A 228 -4.43 10.80 -10.14
C PHE A 228 -5.49 10.43 -11.18
N CYS A 229 -6.66 10.01 -10.74
CA CYS A 229 -7.77 9.62 -11.60
C CYS A 229 -9.08 10.19 -11.06
N ASP A 230 -9.71 11.08 -11.83
CA ASP A 230 -11.05 11.60 -11.56
C ASP A 230 -12.05 10.43 -11.45
N GLY A 231 -12.88 10.45 -10.40
CA GLY A 231 -13.96 9.47 -10.21
C GLY A 231 -13.64 8.29 -9.30
N THR A 232 -12.46 8.27 -8.65
CA THR A 232 -12.13 7.25 -7.64
C THR A 232 -13.09 7.32 -6.45
N ILE A 233 -13.38 8.53 -5.96
CA ILE A 233 -14.37 8.79 -4.90
C ILE A 233 -15.76 8.45 -5.41
N ALA A 234 -16.11 8.84 -6.63
CA ALA A 234 -17.43 8.54 -7.21
C ALA A 234 -17.69 7.02 -7.26
N GLN A 235 -16.70 6.24 -7.69
CA GLN A 235 -16.79 4.78 -7.71
C GLN A 235 -16.89 4.18 -6.29
N ALA A 236 -16.15 4.73 -5.32
CA ALA A 236 -16.22 4.27 -3.94
C ALA A 236 -17.57 4.57 -3.29
N VAL A 237 -18.22 5.67 -3.68
CA VAL A 237 -19.60 5.99 -3.26
C VAL A 237 -20.59 5.03 -3.90
N GLU A 238 -20.51 4.83 -5.23
CA GLU A 238 -21.41 3.94 -5.99
C GLU A 238 -21.39 2.50 -5.44
N THR A 239 -20.22 2.02 -5.02
CA THR A 239 -20.04 0.67 -4.48
C THR A 239 -20.34 0.55 -2.98
N GLY A 240 -20.68 1.65 -2.31
CA GLY A 240 -20.87 1.70 -0.85
C GLY A 240 -19.56 1.59 -0.04
N LEU A 241 -18.40 1.54 -0.71
CA LEU A 241 -17.09 1.46 -0.06
C LEU A 241 -16.81 2.67 0.83
N LEU A 242 -17.20 3.88 0.42
CA LEU A 242 -16.95 5.09 1.21
C LEU A 242 -17.73 5.07 2.54
N ASP A 243 -18.99 4.65 2.50
CA ASP A 243 -19.82 4.49 3.70
C ASP A 243 -19.23 3.40 4.61
N ALA A 244 -18.89 2.23 4.05
CA ALA A 244 -18.26 1.13 4.79
C ALA A 244 -16.96 1.56 5.48
N VAL A 245 -16.12 2.38 4.82
CA VAL A 245 -14.91 2.96 5.41
C VAL A 245 -15.25 3.84 6.61
N ALA A 246 -16.15 4.81 6.43
CA ALA A 246 -16.47 5.77 7.49
C ALA A 246 -17.14 5.09 8.69
N GLU A 247 -18.09 4.19 8.46
CA GLU A 247 -18.75 3.41 9.51
C GLU A 247 -17.78 2.54 10.30
N SER A 248 -16.88 1.83 9.61
CA SER A 248 -15.91 0.94 10.26
C SER A 248 -14.93 1.71 11.14
N LEU A 249 -14.49 2.89 10.69
CA LEU A 249 -13.62 3.78 11.46
C LEU A 249 -14.34 4.36 12.68
N CYS A 250 -15.59 4.82 12.53
CA CYS A 250 -16.37 5.37 13.63
C CYS A 250 -16.63 4.31 14.71
N ALA A 251 -17.05 3.10 14.31
CA ALA A 251 -17.28 1.99 15.23
C ALA A 251 -16.00 1.55 15.96
N TRP A 252 -14.86 1.54 15.27
CA TRP A 252 -13.56 1.27 15.89
C TRP A 252 -13.22 2.31 16.97
N TYR A 253 -13.42 3.59 16.67
CA TYR A 253 -13.10 4.66 17.62
C TYR A 253 -13.99 4.60 18.87
N GLU A 254 -15.29 4.34 18.70
CA GLU A 254 -16.23 4.14 19.81
C GLU A 254 -15.78 2.97 20.71
N ALA A 255 -15.49 1.81 20.12
CA ALA A 255 -15.04 0.64 20.87
C ALA A 255 -13.74 0.87 21.65
N VAL A 256 -12.82 1.68 21.12
CA VAL A 256 -11.55 2.02 21.79
C VAL A 256 -11.74 3.13 22.84
N ALA A 257 -12.65 4.09 22.61
CA ALA A 257 -12.97 5.16 23.55
C ALA A 257 -13.73 4.66 24.79
N ASP A 258 -14.57 3.62 24.62
CA ASP A 258 -15.34 2.98 25.68
C ASP A 258 -14.57 1.87 26.42
N GLY A 259 -13.35 1.53 25.96
CA GLY A 259 -12.47 0.59 26.64
C GLY A 259 -11.98 1.11 28.01
N PRO A 260 -11.55 0.22 28.93
CA PRO A 260 -11.03 0.65 30.22
C PRO A 260 -9.88 1.63 30.01
N ARG A 261 -10.02 2.84 30.55
CA ARG A 261 -8.90 3.76 30.70
C ARG A 261 -7.93 3.09 31.68
N ASP A 262 -6.78 2.63 31.17
CA ASP A 262 -5.65 2.35 32.03
C ASP A 262 -5.29 3.66 32.72
N ASP A 263 -5.72 3.80 33.97
CA ASP A 263 -5.26 4.85 34.87
C ASP A 263 -3.75 4.63 35.13
N PRO A 264 -2.94 5.69 35.12
CA PRO A 264 -1.48 5.61 35.25
C PRO A 264 -0.98 5.06 36.59
#